data_AF-A0A6V8LEY5-F1
#
_entry.id   AF-A0A6V8LEY5-F1
#
_cell.length_a   1.000
_cell.length_b   1.000
_cell.length_c   1.000
_cell.angle_alpha   90.00
_cell.angle_beta   90.00
_cell.angle_gamma   90.00
#
_symmetry.space_group_name_H-M   'P 1'
#
loop_
_entity.id
_entity.type
_entity.pdbx_description
1 polymer ?
#
loop_
_entity_poly.entity_id
_entity_poly.type
_entity_poly.pdbx_seq_one_letter_code
_entity_poly.pdbx_strand_id
1 'polypeptide(L)'
;MALVVNLSGSIPLEDLPERILAGHHIYQITVNPPADSEPTLISSAADLASFEGIMRKFLASVEADHGRIDAIDLFPAVGVSAAVTIGQVLMPHVSSAWNIHDRGDDEGFFHALRVKR
;
A
#
# COMPACT_ATOMS: atom_id res chain seq x y z
N MET A 1 5.90 -8.78 5.71
CA MET A 1 6.08 -8.24 4.34
C MET A 1 5.54 -6.82 4.31
N ALA A 2 6.10 -5.91 3.51
CA ALA A 2 5.66 -4.52 3.45
C ALA A 2 5.31 -4.07 2.02
N LEU A 3 4.33 -3.17 1.91
CA LEU A 3 3.94 -2.50 0.68
C LEU A 3 4.01 -0.98 0.89
N VAL A 4 4.75 -0.30 0.03
CA VAL A 4 4.75 1.16 -0.10
C VAL A 4 3.92 1.54 -1.33
N VAL A 5 2.99 2.49 -1.16
CA VAL A 5 2.16 2.98 -2.27
C VAL A 5 2.37 4.47 -2.42
N ASN A 6 3.05 4.87 -3.50
CA ASN A 6 3.39 6.26 -3.81
C ASN A 6 2.56 6.74 -5.00
N LEU A 7 1.44 7.42 -4.72
CA LEU A 7 0.53 7.95 -5.75
C LEU A 7 0.31 9.46 -5.62
N SER A 8 0.02 9.94 -4.41
CA SER A 8 -0.17 11.39 -4.15
C SER A 8 1.07 12.08 -3.62
N GLY A 9 2.13 11.31 -3.41
CA GLY A 9 3.42 11.74 -2.91
C GLY A 9 4.40 10.55 -2.91
N SER A 10 5.60 10.80 -2.43
CA SER A 10 6.67 9.80 -2.41
C SER A 10 7.13 9.53 -0.98
N ILE A 11 7.19 8.25 -0.62
CA ILE A 11 7.84 7.75 0.59
C ILE A 11 9.15 7.09 0.15
N PRO A 12 10.30 7.69 0.45
CA PRO A 12 11.61 7.05 0.29
C PRO A 12 11.68 5.79 1.16
N LEU A 13 12.38 4.75 0.71
CA LEU A 13 12.45 3.50 1.46
C LEU A 13 13.23 3.68 2.77
N GLU A 14 14.22 4.58 2.79
CA GLU A 14 15.01 4.93 3.97
C GLU A 14 14.18 5.55 5.10
N ASP A 15 12.99 6.08 4.82
CA ASP A 15 12.07 6.61 5.83
C ASP A 15 11.31 5.50 6.58
N LEU A 16 11.36 4.25 6.09
CA LEU A 16 10.66 3.14 6.72
C LEU A 16 11.35 2.73 8.05
N PRO A 17 10.58 2.27 9.05
CA PRO A 17 11.15 1.79 10.31
C PRO A 17 12.19 0.69 10.09
N GLU A 18 13.30 0.71 10.84
CA GLU A 18 14.42 -0.23 10.69
C GLU A 18 13.98 -1.71 10.72
N ARG A 19 12.99 -2.05 11.56
CA ARG A 19 12.38 -3.39 11.62
C ARG A 19 11.76 -3.86 10.29
N ILE A 20 11.26 -2.92 9.49
CA ILE A 20 10.70 -3.20 8.17
C ILE A 20 11.85 -3.43 7.19
N LEU A 21 12.81 -2.51 7.16
CA LEU A 21 13.98 -2.59 6.27
C LEU A 21 14.79 -3.88 6.43
N ALA A 22 15.03 -4.31 7.66
CA ALA A 22 15.85 -5.49 7.93
C ALA A 22 15.09 -6.84 7.79
N GLY A 23 13.76 -6.83 7.93
CA GLY A 23 12.97 -8.05 8.14
C GLY A 23 11.90 -8.35 7.10
N HIS A 24 11.68 -7.46 6.12
CA HIS A 24 10.55 -7.57 5.21
C HIS A 24 11.01 -7.62 3.75
N HIS A 25 10.35 -8.47 2.95
CA HIS A 25 10.26 -8.22 1.52
C HIS A 25 9.41 -6.96 1.29
N ILE A 26 10.00 -5.95 0.66
CA ILE A 26 9.37 -4.65 0.43
C ILE A 26 8.94 -4.58 -1.03
N TYR A 27 7.64 -4.37 -1.23
CA TYR A 27 7.05 -4.10 -2.53
C TYR A 27 6.71 -2.61 -2.65
N GLN A 28 6.71 -2.10 -3.88
CA GLN A 28 6.35 -0.73 -4.17
C GLN A 28 5.38 -0.65 -5.34
N ILE A 29 4.28 0.08 -5.15
CA ILE A 29 3.41 0.53 -6.24
C ILE A 29 3.65 2.03 -6.40
N THR A 30 4.11 2.43 -7.58
CA THR A 30 4.44 3.83 -7.88
C THR A 30 4.12 4.17 -9.33
N VAL A 31 4.16 5.46 -9.65
CA VAL A 31 3.94 5.97 -11.00
C VAL A 31 5.19 5.73 -11.83
N ASN A 32 5.01 5.22 -13.05
CA ASN A 32 6.11 5.05 -13.98
C ASN A 32 6.40 6.39 -14.69
N PRO A 33 7.67 6.75 -14.90
CA PRO A 33 8.05 7.89 -15.71
C PRO A 33 7.43 7.82 -17.13
N PRO A 34 7.08 8.97 -17.73
CA PRO A 34 7.43 10.33 -17.32
C PRO A 34 6.44 10.99 -16.35
N ALA A 35 5.43 10.27 -15.86
CA ALA A 35 4.48 10.83 -14.90
C ALA A 35 5.04 10.80 -13.46
N ASP A 36 4.60 11.76 -12.65
CA ASP A 36 5.01 11.89 -11.26
C ASP A 36 3.86 11.53 -10.29
N SER A 37 4.22 11.26 -9.04
CA SER A 37 3.25 11.07 -7.96
C SER A 37 2.69 12.43 -7.54
N GLU A 38 1.38 12.64 -7.73
CA GLU A 38 0.71 13.91 -7.49
C GLU A 38 -0.69 13.71 -6.89
N PRO A 39 -1.21 14.64 -6.06
CA PRO A 39 -2.53 14.48 -5.41
C PRO A 39 -3.70 14.21 -6.36
N THR A 40 -3.61 14.69 -7.60
CA THR A 40 -4.65 14.55 -8.63
C THR A 40 -4.46 13.36 -9.57
N LEU A 41 -3.51 12.45 -9.29
CA LEU A 41 -3.22 11.30 -10.14
C LEU A 41 -4.47 10.42 -10.40
N ILE A 42 -5.29 10.19 -9.37
CA ILE A 42 -6.59 9.54 -9.52
C ILE A 42 -7.66 10.62 -9.61
N SER A 43 -8.06 10.94 -10.84
CA SER A 43 -9.00 12.03 -11.13
C SER A 43 -10.34 11.54 -11.70
N SER A 44 -10.41 10.27 -12.09
CA SER A 44 -11.59 9.66 -12.70
C SER A 44 -11.92 8.30 -12.11
N ALA A 45 -13.15 7.83 -12.35
CA ALA A 45 -13.56 6.48 -12.00
C ALA A 45 -12.74 5.40 -12.76
N ALA A 46 -12.27 5.72 -13.97
CA ALA A 46 -11.42 4.82 -14.74
C ALA A 46 -10.03 4.65 -14.09
N ASP A 47 -9.44 5.74 -13.58
CA ASP A 47 -8.17 5.69 -12.84
C ASP A 47 -8.31 4.85 -11.58
N LEU A 48 -9.40 5.04 -10.84
CA LEU A 48 -9.67 4.27 -9.62
C LEU A 48 -9.88 2.78 -9.91
N ALA A 49 -10.59 2.43 -10.98
CA ALA A 49 -10.77 1.05 -11.42
C ALA A 49 -9.44 0.41 -11.88
N SER A 50 -8.58 1.19 -12.55
CA SER A 50 -7.23 0.76 -12.92
C SER A 50 -6.39 0.45 -11.68
N PHE A 51 -6.41 1.35 -10.69
CA PHE A 51 -5.73 1.16 -9.41
C PHE A 51 -6.27 -0.05 -8.63
N GLU A 52 -7.58 -0.25 -8.58
CA GLU A 52 -8.19 -1.44 -8.00
C GLU A 52 -7.64 -2.72 -8.64
N GLY A 53 -7.53 -2.74 -9.98
CA GLY A 53 -6.94 -3.85 -10.72
C GLY A 53 -5.48 -4.12 -10.37
N ILE A 54 -4.68 -3.07 -10.17
CA ILE A 54 -3.27 -3.18 -9.73
C ILE A 54 -3.20 -3.79 -8.32
N MET A 55 -4.02 -3.31 -7.39
CA MET A 55 -4.05 -3.83 -6.01
C MET A 55 -4.46 -5.31 -5.95
N ARG A 56 -5.45 -5.72 -6.76
CA ARG A 56 -5.86 -7.14 -6.84
C ARG A 56 -4.75 -8.02 -7.41
N LYS A 57 -4.04 -7.54 -8.44
CA LYS A 57 -2.87 -8.25 -9.00
C LYS A 57 -1.75 -8.39 -7.98
N PHE A 58 -1.46 -7.33 -7.22
CA PHE A 58 -0.47 -7.36 -6.14
C PHE A 58 -0.82 -8.40 -5.08
N LEU A 59 -2.07 -8.41 -4.58
CA LEU A 59 -2.49 -9.39 -3.59
C LEU A 59 -2.37 -10.83 -4.13
N ALA A 60 -2.73 -11.05 -5.39
CA ALA A 60 -2.61 -12.35 -6.03
C ALA A 60 -1.14 -12.79 -6.21
N SER A 61 -0.23 -11.87 -6.57
CA SER A 61 1.20 -12.19 -6.68
C SER A 61 1.82 -12.51 -5.33
N VAL A 62 1.45 -11.77 -4.29
CA VAL A 62 1.91 -12.04 -2.91
C VAL A 62 1.50 -13.42 -2.44
N GLU A 63 0.24 -13.80 -2.67
CA GLU A 63 -0.27 -15.12 -2.31
C GLU A 63 0.44 -16.23 -3.09
N ALA A 64 0.74 -16.01 -4.38
CA ALA A 64 1.47 -16.97 -5.20
C ALA A 64 2.93 -17.15 -4.76
N ASP A 65 3.61 -16.06 -4.42
CA ASP A 65 5.04 -16.06 -4.09
C ASP A 65 5.31 -16.52 -2.64
N HIS A 66 4.45 -16.15 -1.70
CA HIS A 66 4.69 -16.32 -0.26
C HIS A 66 3.65 -17.20 0.45
N GLY A 67 2.60 -17.63 -0.26
CA GLY A 67 1.47 -18.33 0.33
C GLY A 67 0.65 -17.43 1.26
N ARG A 68 -0.02 -18.04 2.25
CA ARG A 68 -0.86 -17.30 3.18
C ARG A 68 -0.02 -16.63 4.26
N ILE A 69 0.03 -15.30 4.20
CA ILE A 69 0.60 -14.45 5.25
C ILE A 69 -0.52 -13.80 6.08
N ASP A 70 -0.30 -13.60 7.37
CA ASP A 70 -1.32 -13.05 8.27
C ASP A 70 -1.63 -11.57 7.95
N ALA A 71 -0.59 -10.78 7.67
CA ALA A 71 -0.72 -9.37 7.39
C ALA A 71 0.41 -8.80 6.55
N ILE A 72 0.13 -7.65 5.94
CA ILE A 72 1.05 -6.84 5.17
C ILE A 72 1.12 -5.45 5.81
N ASP A 73 2.33 -5.00 6.13
CA ASP A 73 2.58 -3.64 6.58
C ASP A 73 2.42 -2.67 5.39
N LEU A 74 1.48 -1.75 5.50
CA LEU A 74 1.13 -0.80 4.43
C LEU A 74 1.60 0.60 4.80
N PHE A 75 2.33 1.25 3.89
CA PHE A 75 2.81 2.62 3.98
C PHE A 75 2.24 3.43 2.80
N PRO A 76 1.06 4.07 2.95
CA PRO A 76 0.36 4.67 1.84
C PRO A 76 0.56 6.19 1.76
N ALA A 77 1.20 6.67 0.70
CA ALA A 77 1.13 8.07 0.24
C ALA A 77 0.11 8.18 -0.89
N VAL A 78 -1.18 8.15 -0.51
CA VAL A 78 -2.30 8.10 -1.45
C VAL A 78 -3.43 9.06 -1.07
N GLY A 79 -4.22 9.47 -2.06
CA GLY A 79 -5.47 10.20 -1.82
C GLY A 79 -6.57 9.32 -1.20
N VAL A 80 -7.59 9.95 -0.65
CA VAL A 80 -8.68 9.27 0.09
C VAL A 80 -9.38 8.18 -0.73
N SER A 81 -9.64 8.43 -2.01
CA SER A 81 -10.28 7.44 -2.90
C SER A 81 -9.47 6.16 -3.02
N ALA A 82 -8.15 6.29 -3.23
CA ALA A 82 -7.24 5.14 -3.26
C ALA A 82 -7.16 4.43 -1.91
N ALA A 83 -7.09 5.17 -0.79
CA ALA A 83 -7.07 4.56 0.55
C ALA A 83 -8.32 3.68 0.79
N VAL A 84 -9.50 4.17 0.40
CA VAL A 84 -10.75 3.41 0.49
C VAL A 84 -10.69 2.17 -0.41
N THR A 85 -10.21 2.30 -1.65
CA THR A 85 -10.04 1.17 -2.56
C THR A 85 -9.10 0.10 -2.01
N ILE A 86 -7.98 0.47 -1.38
CA ILE A 86 -7.06 -0.49 -0.73
C ILE A 86 -7.77 -1.33 0.32
N GLY A 87 -8.66 -0.74 1.13
CA GLY A 87 -9.47 -1.48 2.09
C GLY A 87 -10.53 -2.36 1.41
N GLN A 88 -11.16 -1.86 0.35
CA GLN A 88 -12.26 -2.54 -0.36
C GLN A 88 -11.83 -3.80 -1.12
N VAL A 89 -10.59 -3.85 -1.63
CA VAL A 89 -10.10 -4.99 -2.41
C VAL A 89 -9.90 -6.26 -1.58
N LEU A 90 -9.84 -6.16 -0.25
CA LEU A 90 -9.74 -7.31 0.63
C LEU A 90 -10.96 -8.23 0.47
N MET A 91 -10.72 -9.54 0.42
CA MET A 91 -11.75 -10.57 0.37
C MET A 91 -11.84 -11.31 1.71
N PRO A 92 -13.05 -11.52 2.24
CA PRO A 92 -13.24 -12.23 3.51
C PRO A 92 -12.57 -13.61 3.46
N HIS A 93 -11.87 -13.96 4.53
CA HIS A 93 -11.22 -15.28 4.71
C HIS A 93 -10.13 -15.64 3.69
N VAL A 94 -9.79 -14.78 2.73
CA VAL A 94 -8.76 -15.04 1.71
C VAL A 94 -7.59 -14.08 1.90
N SER A 95 -7.87 -12.78 1.92
CA SER A 95 -6.82 -11.77 1.94
C SER A 95 -6.14 -11.64 3.30
N SER A 96 -4.83 -11.43 3.27
CA SER A 96 -4.05 -10.97 4.41
C SER A 96 -4.58 -9.63 4.93
N ALA A 97 -4.46 -9.39 6.24
CA ALA A 97 -4.82 -8.11 6.82
C ALA A 97 -3.86 -7.00 6.40
N TRP A 98 -4.30 -5.74 6.46
CA TRP A 98 -3.42 -4.58 6.40
C TRP A 98 -3.03 -4.15 7.81
N ASN A 99 -1.73 -4.01 8.07
CA ASN A 99 -1.22 -3.22 9.19
C ASN A 99 -0.87 -1.84 8.63
N ILE A 100 -1.75 -0.86 8.78
CA ILE A 100 -1.57 0.46 8.18
C ILE A 100 -0.67 1.29 9.09
N HIS A 101 0.39 1.83 8.51
CA HIS A 101 1.28 2.79 9.15
C HIS A 101 1.01 4.19 8.59
N ASP A 102 0.93 5.16 9.50
CA ASP A 102 0.79 6.57 9.16
C ASP A 102 2.04 7.33 9.60
N ARG A 103 2.30 8.48 8.97
CA ARG A 103 3.48 9.30 9.27
C ARG A 103 3.10 10.39 10.27
N GLY A 104 3.71 10.35 11.46
CA GLY A 104 3.63 11.45 12.40
C GLY A 104 4.51 12.62 11.94
N ASP A 105 4.17 13.83 12.39
CA ASP A 105 4.87 15.05 11.97
C ASP A 105 6.38 15.02 12.28
N ASP A 106 6.78 14.43 13.42
CA ASP A 106 8.17 14.42 13.90
C ASP A 106 8.71 13.03 14.33
N GLU A 107 7.90 11.98 14.33
CA GLU A 107 8.26 10.66 14.91
C GLU A 107 8.42 9.53 13.88
N GLY A 108 8.33 9.85 12.58
CA GLY A 108 8.34 8.85 11.51
C GLY A 108 7.05 8.04 11.47
N PHE A 109 7.11 6.80 10.99
CA PHE A 109 5.93 5.96 10.82
C PHE A 109 5.53 5.23 12.11
N PHE A 110 4.25 5.33 12.47
CA PHE A 110 3.63 4.56 13.55
C PHE A 110 2.50 3.68 13.02
N HIS A 111 2.22 2.58 13.72
CA HIS A 111 1.10 1.72 13.37
C HIS A 111 -0.22 2.39 13.76
N ALA A 112 -1.00 2.81 12.77
CA ALA A 112 -2.26 3.52 12.98
C ALA A 112 -3.41 2.55 13.26
N LEU A 113 -3.62 1.56 12.38
CA LEU A 113 -4.73 0.62 12.52
C LEU A 113 -4.51 -0.66 11.73
N ARG A 114 -5.22 -1.71 12.13
CA ARG A 114 -5.28 -2.98 11.39
C ARG A 114 -6.62 -3.13 10.70
N VAL A 115 -6.62 -3.37 9.39
CA VAL A 115 -7.83 -3.70 8.62
C VAL A 115 -7.84 -5.18 8.27
N LYS A 116 -8.92 -5.87 8.61
CA LYS A 116 -9.18 -7.24 8.21
C LYS A 116 -10.63 -7.36 7.75
N ARG A 117 -10.86 -8.21 6.75
CA ARG A 117 -12.20 -8.52 6.24
C ARG A 117 -12.55 -9.99 6.47
#